data_AF-A0A124FHS4-F1
#
_entry.id   AF-A0A124FHS4-F1
#
_cell.length_a   1.000
_cell.length_b   1.000
_cell.length_c   1.000
_cell.angle_alpha   90.00
_cell.angle_beta   90.00
_cell.angle_gamma   90.00
#
_symmetry.space_group_name_H-M   'P 1'
#
loop_
_entity.id
_entity.type
_entity.pdbx_description
1 polymer ?
#
loop_
_entity_poly.entity_id
_entity_poly.type
_entity_poly.pdbx_seq_one_letter_code
_entity_poly.pdbx_strand_id
1 'polypeptide(L)' 'MSNLTKEKLAELLREAEKAHAEYEKRLGKRDENWPEWYAEYIIKRLKGTP' A
#
# COMPACT_ATOMS: atom_id res chain seq x y z
N MET A 1 15.56 -12.46 4.20
CA MET A 1 14.69 -11.26 4.20
C MET A 1 15.13 -10.41 3.02
N SER A 2 14.22 -10.15 2.08
CA SER A 2 14.51 -9.28 0.93
C SER A 2 15.07 -7.96 1.44
N ASN A 3 16.23 -7.54 0.92
CA ASN A 3 16.80 -6.26 1.31
C ASN A 3 15.89 -5.16 0.75
N LEU A 4 15.21 -4.41 1.62
CA LEU A 4 14.28 -3.34 1.20
C LEU A 4 15.11 -2.19 0.65
N THR A 5 15.10 -2.01 -0.67
CA THR A 5 15.73 -0.85 -1.31
C THR A 5 14.74 0.29 -1.43
N LYS A 6 15.25 1.50 -1.64
CA LYS A 6 14.44 2.69 -1.93
C LYS A 6 13.56 2.46 -3.17
N GLU A 7 14.12 1.84 -4.21
CA GLU A 7 13.43 1.57 -5.48
C GLU A 7 12.26 0.61 -5.24
N LYS A 8 12.49 -0.45 -4.45
CA LYS A 8 11.43 -1.41 -4.12
C LYS A 8 10.35 -0.77 -3.25
N LEU A 9 10.71 0.05 -2.27
CA LEU A 9 9.73 0.78 -1.46
C LEU A 9 8.91 1.76 -2.32
N ALA A 10 9.55 2.47 -3.24
CA ALA A 10 8.86 3.39 -4.15
C ALA A 10 7.89 2.65 -5.08
N GLU A 11 8.23 1.43 -5.53
CA GLU A 11 7.31 0.57 -6.29
C GLU A 11 6.09 0.18 -5.44
N LEU A 12 6.31 -0.29 -4.21
CA LEU A 12 5.23 -0.67 -3.30
C LEU A 12 4.31 0.50 -2.95
N LEU A 13 4.85 1.72 -2.81
CA LEU A 13 4.05 2.92 -2.58
C LEU A 13 3.16 3.27 -3.78
N ARG A 14 3.66 3.11 -5.02
CA ARG A 14 2.86 3.31 -6.25
C ARG A 14 1.78 2.23 -6.41
N GLU A 15 2.07 0.99 -6.01
CA GLU A 15 1.06 -0.07 -5.96
C GLU A 15 -0.03 0.24 -4.92
N ALA A 16 0.38 0.65 -3.71
CA ALA A 16 -0.52 1.04 -2.64
C ALA A 16 -1.43 2.20 -3.06
N GLU A 17 -0.90 3.24 -3.72
CA GLU A 17 -1.68 4.37 -4.24
C GLU A 17 -2.79 3.91 -5.18
N LYS A 18 -2.46 3.06 -6.17
CA LYS A 18 -3.47 2.54 -7.11
C LYS A 18 -4.55 1.73 -6.40
N ALA A 19 -4.15 0.88 -5.46
CA ALA A 19 -5.08 0.02 -4.73
C ALA A 19 -5.94 0.82 -3.72
N HIS A 20 -5.38 1.86 -3.10
CA HIS A 20 -6.07 2.74 -2.17
C HIS A 20 -7.08 3.63 -2.89
N ALA A 21 -6.75 4.15 -4.09
CA ALA A 21 -7.71 4.89 -4.91
C ALA A 21 -8.97 4.06 -5.23
N GLU A 22 -8.82 2.77 -5.52
CA GLU A 22 -9.96 1.86 -5.70
C GLU A 22 -10.70 1.56 -4.39
N TYR A 23 -9.98 1.51 -3.27
CA TYR A 23 -10.58 1.38 -1.94
C TYR A 23 -11.43 2.60 -1.57
N GLU A 24 -10.93 3.83 -1.77
CA GLU A 24 -11.67 5.06 -1.50
C GLU A 24 -12.92 5.19 -2.38
N LYS A 25 -12.85 4.77 -3.66
CA LYS A 25 -14.04 4.69 -4.53
C LYS A 25 -15.12 3.77 -3.94
N ARG A 26 -14.74 2.62 -3.39
CA ARG A 26 -15.68 1.70 -2.71
C ARG A 26 -16.17 2.26 -1.38
N LEU A 27 -15.32 2.98 -0.66
CA LEU A 27 -15.66 3.63 0.61
C LEU A 27 -16.61 4.83 0.40
N GLY A 28 -16.58 5.45 -0.78
CA GLY A 28 -17.40 6.61 -1.13
C GLY A 28 -16.92 7.93 -0.51
N LYS A 29 -15.77 7.91 0.17
CA LYS A 29 -15.13 9.06 0.80
C LYS A 29 -13.63 8.83 0.88
N ARG A 30 -12.90 9.91 1.17
CA ARG A 30 -11.49 9.80 1.53
C ARG A 30 -11.33 9.00 2.80
N ASP A 31 -10.28 8.19 2.83
CA ASP A 31 -9.88 7.44 4.00
C ASP A 31 -9.03 8.33 4.91
N GLU A 32 -9.56 8.68 6.07
CA GLU A 32 -8.85 9.46 7.08
C GLU A 32 -7.69 8.68 7.70
N ASN A 33 -7.72 7.35 7.64
CA ASN A 33 -6.68 6.48 8.17
C ASN A 33 -5.79 5.88 7.06
N TRP A 34 -5.62 6.64 5.96
CA TRP A 34 -4.74 6.26 4.85
C TRP A 34 -3.33 5.77 5.25
N PRO A 35 -2.64 6.30 6.30
CA PRO A 35 -1.29 5.85 6.62
C PRO A 35 -1.26 4.39 7.08
N GLU A 36 -2.26 3.98 7.88
CA GLU A 36 -2.34 2.62 8.40
C GLU A 36 -2.69 1.63 7.29
N TRP A 37 -3.58 2.02 6.38
CA TRP A 37 -3.91 1.22 5.20
C TRP A 37 -2.67 0.97 4.31
N TYR A 38 -1.88 2.02 4.06
CA TYR A 38 -0.63 1.91 3.30
C TYR A 38 0.37 1.00 3.99
N ALA A 39 0.54 1.15 5.32
CA ALA A 39 1.46 0.32 6.09
C ALA A 39 1.07 -1.17 6.01
N GLU A 40 -0.22 -1.49 6.17
CA GLU A 40 -0.70 -2.86 6.07
C GLU A 40 -0.50 -3.44 4.65
N TYR A 41 -0.82 -2.66 3.61
CA TYR A 41 -0.62 -3.08 2.22
C TYR A 41 0.86 -3.41 1.94
N ILE A 42 1.76 -2.50 2.30
CA ILE A 42 3.21 -2.65 2.07
C ILE A 42 3.75 -3.85 2.86
N ILE A 43 3.35 -4.04 4.11
CA ILE A 43 3.79 -5.18 4.94
C ILE A 43 3.31 -6.51 4.34
N LYS A 44 2.07 -6.60 3.87
CA LYS A 44 1.55 -7.81 3.20
C LYS A 44 2.39 -8.16 1.98
N ARG A 45 2.68 -7.17 1.12
CA ARG A 45 3.51 -7.34 -0.07
C ARG A 45 4.95 -7.73 0.24
N LEU A 46 5.56 -7.14 1.26
CA LEU A 46 6.90 -7.51 1.71
C LEU A 46 6.97 -8.95 2.26
N LYS A 47 5.89 -9.44 2.85
CA LYS A 47 5.76 -10.83 3.31
C LYS A 47 5.45 -11.82 2.17
N GLY A 48 5.34 -11.34 0.93
CA GLY A 48 4.94 -12.17 -0.22
C GLY A 48 3.48 -12.63 -0.13
N THR A 49 2.67 -11.98 0.72
CA THR A 49 1.24 -12.24 0.82
C THR A 49 0.54 -11.43 -0.27
N PRO A 50 -0.27 -12.06 -1.14
CA PRO A 50 -0.99 -11.37 -2.22
C PRO A 50 -1.82 -10.19 -1.73
#